data_AF-A0A088F652-F1
#
_entry.id   AF-A0A088F652-F1
#
_cell.length_a   1.000
_cell.length_b   1.000
_cell.length_c   1.000
_cell.angle_alpha   90.00
_cell.angle_beta   90.00
_cell.angle_gamma   90.00
#
_symmetry.space_group_name_H-M   'P 1'
#
loop_
_entity.id
_entity.type
_entity.pdbx_description
1 polymer ?
#
loop_
_entity_poly.entity_id
_entity_poly.type
_entity_poly.pdbx_seq_one_letter_code
_entity_poly.pdbx_strand_id
1 'polypeptide(L)'
;MEHNKKPLASEYENFQEINEHYHSDNFEVKLFCETQVSSSSSPNPIRIFPSVNNQLIVSCDAEKNEATQGDMLYYKIKSNGTVEDTLHLSQNEYWPEFIDGFMVFTNNDKAFYTTWPQNGDTTRLMVNVLNADLSWSEEQVYQKIETVKKDCTYWFFENVTNNEHYYRQFFFYQDKQWQMVWQKLPEYRSLDSSETANRYRNNVFRTGEEDPYLPENVTFLHFHPEEKLKYSHNIGGGNPGFSVTNWRGKAFFKTKIGDRDFNFFVPHIAVEKEKFDGFKDRFYTVLAASYPARTFRPSFYISPNGFAFYSSNSQNMYIIRKKESAKTDH
;
A
#
# COMPACT_ATOMS: atom_id res chain seq x y z
N MET A 1 18.23 7.74 35.40
CA MET A 1 17.15 7.88 34.40
C MET A 1 16.15 8.87 34.97
N GLU A 2 15.84 9.94 34.24
CA GLU A 2 14.91 10.98 34.71
C GLU A 2 13.48 10.57 34.30
N HIS A 3 12.53 10.60 35.24
CA HIS A 3 11.14 10.23 34.99
C HIS A 3 10.22 11.40 35.30
N ASN A 4 9.23 11.63 34.45
CA ASN A 4 8.18 12.61 34.71
C ASN A 4 7.20 12.04 35.73
N LYS A 5 6.92 12.83 36.78
CA LYS A 5 5.95 12.48 37.83
C LYS A 5 4.62 13.21 37.69
N LYS A 6 4.48 14.12 36.71
CA LYS A 6 3.23 14.84 36.48
C LYS A 6 2.20 13.88 35.88
N PRO A 7 0.94 13.88 36.37
CA PRO A 7 -0.11 13.08 35.77
C PRO A 7 -0.43 13.58 34.34
N LEU A 8 -1.04 12.72 33.54
CA LEU A 8 -1.62 13.10 32.26
C LEU A 8 -2.75 14.12 32.50
N ALA A 9 -2.86 15.14 31.64
CA ALA A 9 -3.96 16.09 31.76
C ALA A 9 -5.30 15.41 31.42
N SER A 10 -6.36 15.73 32.17
CA SER A 10 -7.65 15.05 32.08
C SER A 10 -8.29 15.04 30.70
N GLU A 11 -8.01 16.06 29.87
CA GLU A 11 -8.49 16.15 28.50
C GLU A 11 -7.96 15.03 27.57
N TYR A 12 -6.86 14.37 27.94
CA TYR A 12 -6.24 13.29 27.16
C TYR A 12 -6.47 11.89 27.75
N GLU A 13 -7.11 11.76 28.92
CA GLU A 13 -7.26 10.48 29.63
C GLU A 13 -8.05 9.43 28.85
N ASN A 14 -8.99 9.87 28.00
CA ASN A 14 -9.85 8.98 27.21
C ASN A 14 -9.29 8.63 25.83
N PHE A 15 -8.12 9.15 25.47
CA PHE A 15 -7.46 8.77 24.23
C PHE A 15 -6.97 7.33 24.35
N GLN A 16 -6.99 6.60 23.23
CA GLN A 16 -6.61 5.19 23.17
C GLN A 16 -5.64 4.94 22.01
N GLU A 17 -4.82 3.90 22.11
CA GLU A 17 -4.04 3.41 20.98
C GLU A 17 -4.97 2.80 19.93
N ILE A 18 -4.67 3.00 18.64
CA ILE A 18 -5.45 2.35 17.58
C ILE A 18 -5.03 0.88 17.50
N ASN A 19 -5.89 0.02 18.04
CA ASN A 19 -5.78 -1.43 17.98
C ASN A 19 -7.19 -2.05 18.08
N GLU A 20 -7.28 -3.39 18.15
CA GLU A 20 -8.55 -4.12 18.22
C GLU A 20 -9.34 -3.90 19.52
N HIS A 21 -8.71 -3.30 20.54
CA HIS A 21 -9.35 -2.92 21.80
C HIS A 21 -9.76 -1.45 21.84
N TYR A 22 -9.64 -0.71 20.73
CA TYR A 22 -10.09 0.68 20.68
C TYR A 22 -11.62 0.77 20.85
N HIS A 23 -12.05 1.38 21.95
CA HIS A 23 -13.46 1.52 22.29
C HIS A 23 -13.99 2.92 21.92
N SER A 24 -15.03 2.96 21.09
CA SER A 24 -15.73 4.18 20.69
C SER A 24 -17.21 3.94 20.49
N ASP A 25 -18.04 4.92 20.84
CA ASP A 25 -19.48 4.90 20.51
C ASP A 25 -19.74 5.11 19.01
N ASN A 26 -18.79 5.75 18.32
CA ASN A 26 -18.94 6.16 16.93
C ASN A 26 -18.31 5.18 15.95
N PHE A 27 -17.22 4.52 16.37
CA PHE A 27 -16.36 3.77 15.47
C PHE A 27 -16.13 2.34 15.95
N GLU A 28 -16.06 1.44 14.99
CA GLU A 28 -15.49 0.11 15.13
C GLU A 28 -14.08 0.12 14.52
N VAL A 29 -13.11 -0.37 15.27
CA VAL A 29 -11.73 -0.57 14.80
C VAL A 29 -11.44 -2.06 14.79
N LYS A 30 -10.91 -2.57 13.68
CA LYS A 30 -10.54 -3.98 13.51
C LYS A 30 -9.18 -4.08 12.84
N LEU A 31 -8.38 -5.08 13.24
CA LEU A 31 -7.24 -5.48 12.42
C LEU A 31 -7.79 -5.96 11.07
N PHE A 32 -7.29 -5.38 9.99
CA PHE A 32 -7.74 -5.70 8.64
C PHE A 32 -6.85 -6.76 8.01
N CYS A 33 -5.54 -6.48 7.95
CA CYS A 33 -4.56 -7.45 7.50
C CYS A 33 -3.21 -7.20 8.18
N GLU A 34 -2.41 -8.25 8.24
CA GLU A 34 -1.07 -8.25 8.81
C GLU A 34 -0.13 -9.12 7.97
N THR A 35 1.16 -8.82 8.04
CA THR A 35 2.22 -9.54 7.33
C THR A 35 3.50 -9.55 8.17
N GLN A 36 4.32 -10.59 8.00
CA GLN A 36 5.64 -10.68 8.65
C GLN A 36 6.78 -10.18 7.76
N VAL A 37 6.49 -9.75 6.53
CA VAL A 37 7.50 -9.26 5.61
C VAL A 37 8.26 -8.07 6.21
N SER A 38 9.58 -8.18 6.21
CA SER A 38 10.45 -7.10 6.68
C SER A 38 10.40 -5.91 5.71
N SER A 39 10.56 -4.68 6.23
CA SER A 39 10.64 -3.49 5.37
C SER A 39 11.85 -3.51 4.42
N SER A 40 12.89 -4.30 4.71
CA SER A 40 14.00 -4.55 3.79
C SER A 40 13.64 -5.46 2.61
N SER A 41 12.70 -6.39 2.80
CA SER A 41 12.24 -7.29 1.73
C SER A 41 11.18 -6.61 0.86
N SER A 42 10.24 -5.91 1.51
CA SER A 42 9.16 -5.17 0.85
C SER A 42 8.88 -3.93 1.71
N PRO A 43 9.31 -2.73 1.31
CA PRO A 43 9.14 -1.52 2.11
C PRO A 43 7.67 -1.19 2.42
N ASN A 44 6.77 -1.54 1.49
CA ASN A 44 5.34 -1.25 1.59
C ASN A 44 4.51 -2.52 1.36
N PRO A 45 4.54 -3.52 2.25
CA PRO A 45 3.99 -4.83 1.97
C PRO A 45 2.45 -4.86 1.98
N ILE A 46 1.79 -3.78 2.42
CA ILE A 46 0.35 -3.59 2.29
C ILE A 46 0.09 -2.30 1.50
N ARG A 47 -0.72 -2.41 0.45
CA ARG A 47 -0.98 -1.35 -0.53
C ARG A 47 -2.48 -1.30 -0.83
N ILE A 48 -3.02 -0.11 -1.09
CA ILE A 48 -4.42 0.06 -1.52
C ILE A 48 -4.43 0.82 -2.83
N PHE A 49 -5.24 0.36 -3.78
CA PHE A 49 -5.50 1.07 -5.03
C PHE A 49 -7.00 1.01 -5.39
N PRO A 50 -7.54 2.06 -6.03
CA PRO A 50 -8.88 2.04 -6.58
C PRO A 50 -9.00 1.00 -7.70
N SER A 51 -10.20 0.45 -7.84
CA SER A 51 -10.58 -0.42 -8.95
C SER A 51 -11.92 0.04 -9.53
N VAL A 52 -12.46 -0.73 -10.47
CA VAL A 52 -13.77 -0.49 -11.08
C VAL A 52 -14.89 -0.48 -10.04
N ASN A 53 -16.06 0.03 -10.43
CA ASN A 53 -17.26 0.10 -9.57
C ASN A 53 -17.04 0.84 -8.24
N ASN A 54 -16.11 1.80 -8.20
CA ASN A 54 -15.71 2.55 -7.00
C ASN A 54 -15.26 1.66 -5.83
N GLN A 55 -14.70 0.49 -6.16
CA GLN A 55 -14.14 -0.44 -5.18
C GLN A 55 -12.69 -0.08 -4.86
N LEU A 56 -12.21 -0.55 -3.72
CA LEU A 56 -10.78 -0.55 -3.43
C LEU A 56 -10.28 -1.99 -3.43
N ILE A 57 -9.05 -2.19 -3.88
CA ILE A 57 -8.34 -3.46 -3.69
C ILE A 57 -7.22 -3.21 -2.69
N VAL A 58 -7.21 -3.98 -1.61
CA VAL A 58 -6.07 -4.09 -0.71
C VAL A 58 -5.21 -5.24 -1.19
N SER A 59 -3.92 -4.98 -1.38
CA SER A 59 -2.90 -5.94 -1.77
C SER A 59 -1.93 -6.09 -0.60
N CYS A 60 -1.82 -7.30 -0.07
CA CYS A 60 -1.06 -7.63 1.13
C CYS A 60 -0.11 -8.78 0.83
N ASP A 61 1.18 -8.59 1.09
CA ASP A 61 2.16 -9.67 1.05
C ASP A 61 1.75 -10.70 2.13
N ALA A 62 1.47 -11.94 1.72
CA ALA A 62 0.79 -12.94 2.55
C ALA A 62 1.73 -13.66 3.53
N GLU A 63 3.04 -13.43 3.38
CA GLU A 63 4.08 -14.14 4.11
C GLU A 63 3.91 -14.01 5.63
N LYS A 64 3.43 -15.12 6.22
CA LYS A 64 3.36 -15.35 7.67
C LYS A 64 4.23 -16.53 8.12
N ASN A 65 4.77 -17.27 7.17
CA ASN A 65 5.67 -18.42 7.33
C ASN A 65 6.28 -18.81 5.97
N GLU A 66 7.25 -19.74 5.99
CA GLU A 66 7.93 -20.24 4.78
C GLU A 66 6.97 -20.78 3.71
N ALA A 67 5.83 -21.39 4.08
CA ALA A 67 4.88 -21.97 3.13
C ALA A 67 4.05 -20.91 2.38
N THR A 68 4.06 -19.67 2.84
CA THR A 68 3.36 -18.51 2.25
C THR A 68 4.34 -17.46 1.73
N GLN A 69 5.63 -17.80 1.69
CA GLN A 69 6.68 -16.88 1.29
C GLN A 69 6.46 -16.44 -0.16
N GLY A 70 6.46 -15.12 -0.37
CA GLY A 70 6.24 -14.54 -1.68
C GLY A 70 4.82 -14.68 -2.23
N ASP A 71 3.84 -15.16 -1.46
CA ASP A 71 2.43 -15.15 -1.85
C ASP A 71 1.79 -13.77 -1.65
N MET A 72 0.67 -13.50 -2.32
CA MET A 72 -0.13 -12.29 -2.09
C MET A 72 -1.60 -12.59 -1.80
N LEU A 73 -2.15 -11.81 -0.88
CA LEU A 73 -3.58 -11.72 -0.61
C LEU A 73 -4.12 -10.41 -1.16
N TYR A 74 -5.22 -10.51 -1.90
CA TYR A 74 -5.98 -9.39 -2.41
C TYR A 74 -7.37 -9.40 -1.79
N TYR A 75 -7.80 -8.25 -1.28
CA TYR A 75 -9.14 -8.07 -0.71
C TYR A 75 -9.88 -7.02 -1.52
N LYS A 76 -11.05 -7.37 -2.05
CA LYS A 76 -11.95 -6.44 -2.71
C LYS A 76 -12.84 -5.78 -1.67
N ILE A 77 -12.85 -4.45 -1.61
CA ILE A 77 -13.53 -3.68 -0.57
C ILE A 77 -14.70 -2.93 -1.18
N LYS A 78 -15.89 -3.14 -0.62
CA LYS A 78 -17.11 -2.41 -0.96
C LYS A 78 -17.05 -0.97 -0.50
N SER A 79 -17.95 -0.15 -1.04
CA SER A 79 -18.11 1.25 -0.64
C SER A 79 -18.37 1.46 0.85
N ASN A 80 -18.94 0.50 1.58
CA ASN A 80 -19.16 0.58 3.02
C ASN A 80 -17.96 0.10 3.88
N GLY A 81 -16.83 -0.27 3.26
CA GLY A 81 -15.67 -0.78 3.98
C GLY A 81 -15.79 -2.24 4.43
N THR A 82 -16.70 -3.04 3.86
CA THR A 82 -16.70 -4.51 4.05
C THR A 82 -15.95 -5.21 2.93
N VAL A 83 -15.30 -6.33 3.24
CA VAL A 83 -14.70 -7.21 2.23
C VAL A 83 -15.82 -7.87 1.42
N GLU A 84 -15.78 -7.70 0.10
CA GLU A 84 -16.65 -8.41 -0.84
C GLU A 84 -16.13 -9.79 -1.18
N ASP A 85 -14.83 -9.85 -1.47
CA ASP A 85 -14.18 -11.06 -1.97
C ASP A 85 -12.69 -11.04 -1.62
N THR A 86 -12.06 -12.20 -1.59
CA THR A 86 -10.64 -12.38 -1.27
C THR A 86 -10.00 -13.33 -2.27
N LEU A 87 -8.81 -12.98 -2.75
CA LEU A 87 -8.03 -13.79 -3.67
C LEU A 87 -6.64 -14.02 -3.11
N HIS A 88 -6.23 -15.28 -3.01
CA HIS A 88 -4.87 -15.68 -2.67
C HIS A 88 -4.18 -16.14 -3.93
N LEU A 89 -3.07 -15.49 -4.29
CA LEU A 89 -2.19 -15.89 -5.37
C LEU A 89 -0.87 -16.38 -4.80
N SER A 90 -0.48 -17.60 -5.17
CA SER A 90 0.80 -18.16 -4.75
C SER A 90 1.95 -17.56 -5.57
N GLN A 91 3.17 -17.47 -5.03
CA GLN A 91 4.34 -16.96 -5.77
C GLN A 91 4.59 -17.71 -7.10
N ASN A 92 4.18 -18.98 -7.18
CA ASN A 92 4.27 -19.81 -8.38
C ASN A 92 3.31 -19.35 -9.49
N GLU A 93 2.34 -18.51 -9.15
CA GLU A 93 1.46 -17.79 -10.06
C GLU A 93 2.00 -16.37 -10.20
N TYR A 94 2.51 -16.03 -11.38
CA TYR A 94 3.10 -14.72 -11.69
C TYR A 94 2.26 -13.55 -11.19
N TRP A 95 2.92 -12.43 -10.86
CA TRP A 95 2.21 -11.24 -10.40
C TRP A 95 1.27 -10.71 -11.48
N PRO A 96 -0.02 -10.51 -11.15
CA PRO A 96 -0.98 -9.99 -12.09
C PRO A 96 -0.77 -8.49 -12.30
N GLU A 97 -0.87 -8.09 -13.55
CA GLU A 97 -1.07 -6.70 -13.93
C GLU A 97 -2.55 -6.35 -13.75
N PHE A 98 -2.84 -5.42 -12.83
CA PHE A 98 -4.20 -4.92 -12.61
C PHE A 98 -4.51 -3.80 -13.60
N ILE A 99 -5.49 -4.03 -14.47
CA ILE A 99 -5.94 -3.07 -15.49
C ILE A 99 -7.44 -2.92 -15.35
N ASP A 100 -7.87 -1.92 -14.59
CA ASP A 100 -9.27 -1.68 -14.25
C ASP A 100 -9.99 -2.96 -13.78
N GLY A 101 -10.87 -3.51 -14.63
CA GLY A 101 -11.69 -4.69 -14.35
C GLY A 101 -10.98 -6.03 -14.58
N PHE A 102 -9.70 -6.00 -15.00
CA PHE A 102 -8.93 -7.19 -15.40
C PHE A 102 -7.74 -7.43 -14.49
N MET A 103 -7.39 -8.70 -14.35
CA MET A 103 -6.06 -9.14 -13.91
C MET A 103 -5.41 -9.87 -15.08
N VAL A 104 -4.34 -9.31 -15.63
CA VAL A 104 -3.62 -9.87 -16.78
C VAL A 104 -2.32 -10.50 -16.29
N PHE A 105 -2.10 -11.76 -16.63
CA PHE A 105 -0.92 -12.53 -16.27
C PHE A 105 -0.02 -12.68 -17.49
N THR A 106 1.15 -12.06 -17.45
CA THR A 106 2.06 -11.87 -18.59
C THR A 106 3.22 -12.86 -18.57
N ASN A 107 2.93 -14.14 -18.84
CA ASN A 107 3.97 -15.17 -19.00
C ASN A 107 4.45 -15.25 -20.46
N ASN A 108 5.73 -15.56 -20.66
CA ASN A 108 6.34 -15.91 -21.95
C ASN A 108 5.61 -17.05 -22.69
N ASP A 109 5.11 -18.06 -21.95
CA ASP A 109 4.61 -19.29 -22.57
C ASP A 109 3.07 -19.36 -22.66
N LYS A 110 2.35 -18.78 -21.69
CA LYS A 110 0.88 -18.85 -21.57
C LYS A 110 0.29 -17.65 -20.84
N ALA A 111 0.18 -16.51 -21.52
CA ALA A 111 -0.54 -15.37 -20.96
C ALA A 111 -2.05 -15.64 -20.89
N PHE A 112 -2.66 -15.25 -19.77
CA PHE A 112 -4.10 -15.34 -19.56
C PHE A 112 -4.57 -14.14 -18.73
N TYR A 113 -5.88 -13.97 -18.60
CA TYR A 113 -6.45 -12.96 -17.75
C TYR A 113 -7.70 -13.49 -17.03
N THR A 114 -8.10 -12.79 -15.98
CA THR A 114 -9.37 -13.02 -15.28
C THR A 114 -10.14 -11.69 -15.16
N THR A 115 -11.41 -11.77 -14.77
CA THR A 115 -12.26 -10.59 -14.52
C THR A 115 -12.56 -10.39 -13.04
N TRP A 116 -11.70 -10.95 -12.17
CA TRP A 116 -11.88 -10.91 -10.73
C TRP A 116 -12.15 -9.51 -10.18
N PRO A 117 -11.43 -8.43 -10.59
CA PRO A 117 -11.76 -7.08 -10.12
C PRO A 117 -13.19 -6.65 -10.49
N GLN A 118 -13.68 -7.01 -11.68
CA GLN A 118 -15.00 -6.64 -12.16
C GLN A 118 -16.15 -7.40 -11.47
N ASN A 119 -16.03 -8.71 -11.30
CA ASN A 119 -17.17 -9.58 -10.93
C ASN A 119 -16.80 -10.75 -9.99
N GLY A 120 -15.53 -10.89 -9.61
CA GLY A 120 -15.06 -12.00 -8.76
C GLY A 120 -14.74 -13.28 -9.54
N ASP A 121 -14.88 -13.30 -10.87
CA ASP A 121 -14.58 -14.49 -11.68
C ASP A 121 -13.08 -14.67 -11.89
N THR A 122 -12.57 -15.79 -11.40
CA THR A 122 -11.17 -16.22 -11.50
C THR A 122 -10.92 -17.17 -12.67
N THR A 123 -11.92 -17.42 -13.52
CA THR A 123 -11.78 -18.27 -14.71
C THR A 123 -10.71 -17.70 -15.64
N ARG A 124 -9.73 -18.55 -16.01
CA ARG A 124 -8.62 -18.17 -16.87
C ARG A 124 -9.08 -18.07 -18.32
N LEU A 125 -9.00 -16.87 -18.87
CA LEU A 125 -9.25 -16.59 -20.28
C LEU A 125 -7.91 -16.38 -20.98
N MET A 126 -7.65 -17.17 -22.02
CA MET A 126 -6.36 -17.10 -22.72
C MET A 126 -6.21 -15.80 -23.52
N VAL A 127 -5.03 -15.20 -23.46
CA VAL A 127 -4.64 -14.10 -24.33
C VAL A 127 -4.40 -14.65 -25.74
N ASN A 128 -5.00 -14.02 -26.75
CA ASN A 128 -4.82 -14.43 -28.15
C ASN A 128 -3.50 -13.87 -28.70
N VAL A 129 -2.54 -14.73 -29.01
CA VAL A 129 -1.24 -14.32 -29.58
C VAL A 129 -1.34 -14.29 -31.10
N LEU A 130 -1.23 -13.11 -31.70
CA LEU A 130 -1.50 -12.92 -33.12
C LEU A 130 -0.37 -13.39 -34.04
N ASN A 131 0.87 -13.41 -33.55
CA ASN A 131 2.08 -13.78 -34.30
C ASN A 131 3.00 -14.69 -33.48
N ALA A 132 2.45 -15.76 -32.90
CA ALA A 132 3.18 -16.68 -32.02
C ALA A 132 4.43 -17.30 -32.68
N ASP A 133 4.44 -17.43 -34.00
CA ASP A 133 5.54 -17.93 -34.82
C ASP A 133 6.52 -16.84 -35.30
N LEU A 134 6.33 -15.59 -34.85
CA LEU A 134 7.07 -14.42 -35.32
C LEU A 134 7.01 -14.22 -36.85
N SER A 135 5.96 -14.71 -37.51
CA SER A 135 5.81 -14.64 -38.97
C SER A 135 5.54 -13.22 -39.50
N TRP A 136 5.07 -12.31 -38.64
CA TRP A 136 4.75 -10.95 -39.04
C TRP A 136 6.02 -10.15 -39.31
N SER A 137 6.00 -9.34 -40.38
CA SER A 137 7.08 -8.39 -40.66
C SER A 137 7.12 -7.27 -39.61
N GLU A 138 8.28 -6.62 -39.47
CA GLU A 138 8.44 -5.49 -38.56
C GLU A 138 7.42 -4.36 -38.84
N GLU A 139 7.15 -4.10 -40.12
CA GLU A 139 6.16 -3.13 -40.57
C GLU A 139 4.73 -3.50 -40.10
N GLN A 140 4.35 -4.78 -40.21
CA GLN A 140 3.04 -5.25 -39.73
C GLN A 140 2.90 -5.09 -38.21
N VAL A 141 3.95 -5.42 -37.45
CA VAL A 141 3.97 -5.26 -36.00
C VAL A 141 3.86 -3.78 -35.62
N TYR A 142 4.64 -2.90 -36.27
CA TYR A 142 4.61 -1.47 -36.01
C TYR A 142 3.24 -0.86 -36.32
N GLN A 143 2.67 -1.16 -37.49
CA GLN A 143 1.34 -0.67 -37.88
C GLN A 143 0.26 -1.12 -36.90
N LYS A 144 0.31 -2.37 -36.41
CA LYS A 144 -0.63 -2.87 -35.41
C LYS A 144 -0.49 -2.12 -34.08
N ILE A 145 0.74 -1.90 -33.61
CA ILE A 145 1.00 -1.14 -32.38
C ILE A 145 0.44 0.28 -32.49
N GLU A 146 0.75 1.01 -33.56
CA GLU A 146 0.29 2.39 -33.74
C GLU A 146 -1.25 2.47 -33.82
N THR A 147 -1.87 1.55 -34.54
CA THR A 147 -3.35 1.48 -34.64
C THR A 147 -3.98 1.24 -33.27
N VAL A 148 -3.47 0.27 -32.50
CA VAL A 148 -4.00 -0.05 -31.17
C VAL A 148 -3.77 1.11 -30.19
N LYS A 149 -2.60 1.75 -30.20
CA LYS A 149 -2.32 2.90 -29.33
C LYS A 149 -3.30 4.05 -29.57
N LYS A 150 -3.78 4.21 -30.81
CA LYS A 150 -4.75 5.24 -31.19
C LYS A 150 -6.19 4.87 -30.81
N ASP A 151 -6.57 3.61 -30.98
CA ASP A 151 -7.98 3.21 -30.98
C ASP A 151 -8.40 2.41 -29.74
N CYS A 152 -7.46 1.83 -28.98
CA CYS A 152 -7.75 0.98 -27.83
C CYS A 152 -7.51 1.70 -26.50
N THR A 153 -8.46 1.54 -25.57
CA THR A 153 -8.34 2.05 -24.19
C THR A 153 -7.26 1.35 -23.40
N TYR A 154 -7.18 0.02 -23.51
CA TYR A 154 -6.27 -0.81 -22.73
C TYR A 154 -5.19 -1.40 -23.63
N TRP A 155 -3.95 -1.03 -23.31
CA TRP A 155 -2.73 -1.59 -23.87
C TRP A 155 -1.54 -1.34 -22.94
N PHE A 156 -0.50 -2.16 -23.07
CA PHE A 156 0.78 -1.98 -22.40
C PHE A 156 1.86 -2.87 -23.06
N PHE A 157 3.12 -2.60 -22.72
CA PHE A 157 4.25 -3.41 -23.11
C PHE A 157 4.87 -4.14 -21.92
N GLU A 158 5.43 -5.31 -22.23
CA GLU A 158 6.36 -6.03 -21.36
C GLU A 158 7.65 -6.34 -22.12
N ASN A 159 8.78 -6.21 -21.44
CA ASN A 159 10.07 -6.62 -21.99
C ASN A 159 10.35 -8.08 -21.61
N VAL A 160 10.79 -8.86 -22.59
CA VAL A 160 11.13 -10.27 -22.40
C VAL A 160 12.52 -10.53 -22.96
N THR A 161 13.39 -11.10 -22.15
CA THR A 161 14.68 -11.62 -22.59
C THR A 161 14.62 -13.14 -22.62
N ASN A 162 14.87 -13.74 -23.78
CA ASN A 162 14.87 -15.20 -23.95
C ASN A 162 16.05 -15.62 -24.82
N ASN A 163 16.90 -16.53 -24.34
CA ASN A 163 18.08 -17.05 -25.04
C ASN A 163 18.95 -15.96 -25.69
N GLU A 164 19.35 -14.94 -24.91
CA GLU A 164 20.16 -13.79 -25.36
C GLU A 164 19.49 -12.92 -26.45
N HIS A 165 18.22 -13.15 -26.76
CA HIS A 165 17.42 -12.30 -27.62
C HIS A 165 16.47 -11.41 -26.81
N TYR A 166 16.32 -10.17 -27.28
CA TYR A 166 15.42 -9.19 -26.69
C TYR A 166 14.11 -9.17 -27.46
N TYR A 167 13.03 -9.28 -26.72
CA TYR A 167 11.67 -9.22 -27.23
C TYR A 167 10.87 -8.19 -26.44
N ARG A 168 9.81 -7.72 -27.07
CA ARG A 168 8.79 -6.91 -26.45
C ARG A 168 7.44 -7.53 -26.77
N GLN A 169 6.65 -7.77 -25.75
CA GLN A 169 5.26 -8.20 -25.87
C GLN A 169 4.38 -6.96 -25.79
N PHE A 170 3.49 -6.78 -26.75
CA PHE A 170 2.50 -5.71 -26.75
C PHE A 170 1.12 -6.30 -26.49
N PHE A 171 0.58 -6.04 -25.31
CA PHE A 171 -0.74 -6.50 -24.88
C PHE A 171 -1.78 -5.42 -25.14
N PHE A 172 -2.97 -5.82 -25.56
CA PHE A 172 -4.09 -4.90 -25.74
C PHE A 172 -5.44 -5.62 -25.69
N TYR A 173 -6.49 -4.89 -25.31
CA TYR A 173 -7.84 -5.41 -25.28
C TYR A 173 -8.65 -4.89 -26.47
N GLN A 174 -9.01 -5.80 -27.39
CA GLN A 174 -9.79 -5.49 -28.59
C GLN A 174 -10.74 -6.66 -28.90
N ASP A 175 -11.90 -6.37 -29.49
CA ASP A 175 -12.88 -7.40 -29.89
C ASP A 175 -13.32 -8.30 -28.73
N LYS A 176 -13.41 -7.70 -27.53
CA LYS A 176 -13.78 -8.36 -26.26
C LYS A 176 -12.80 -9.45 -25.82
N GLN A 177 -11.54 -9.39 -26.24
CA GLN A 177 -10.51 -10.32 -25.80
C GLN A 177 -9.16 -9.60 -25.65
N TRP A 178 -8.38 -10.02 -24.65
CA TRP A 178 -6.96 -9.63 -24.61
C TRP A 178 -6.19 -10.34 -25.72
N GLN A 179 -5.40 -9.56 -26.44
CA GLN A 179 -4.54 -10.00 -27.53
C GLN A 179 -3.10 -9.57 -27.25
N MET A 180 -2.15 -10.26 -27.89
CA MET A 180 -0.72 -9.96 -27.79
C MET A 180 -0.07 -10.04 -29.17
N VAL A 181 0.86 -9.11 -29.42
CA VAL A 181 1.82 -9.20 -30.52
C VAL A 181 3.24 -9.24 -29.96
N TRP A 182 4.06 -10.15 -30.46
CA TRP A 182 5.50 -10.21 -30.22
C TRP A 182 6.26 -9.30 -31.16
N GLN A 183 7.26 -8.62 -30.63
CA GLN A 183 8.23 -7.84 -31.40
C GLN A 183 9.64 -8.25 -31.03
N LYS A 184 10.44 -8.67 -32.00
CA LYS A 184 11.88 -8.90 -31.81
C LYS A 184 12.60 -7.56 -31.83
N LEU A 185 13.52 -7.35 -30.89
CA LEU A 185 14.34 -6.15 -30.78
C LEU A 185 15.83 -6.50 -30.98
N PRO A 186 16.61 -5.60 -31.59
CA PRO A 186 18.05 -5.81 -31.73
C PRO A 186 18.81 -5.69 -30.39
N GLU A 187 18.25 -4.95 -29.44
CA GLU A 187 18.84 -4.67 -28.13
C GLU A 187 17.73 -4.45 -27.09
N TYR A 188 18.09 -4.55 -25.80
CA TYR A 188 17.19 -4.18 -24.71
C TYR A 188 16.84 -2.70 -24.78
N ARG A 189 15.55 -2.38 -24.65
CA ARG A 189 15.07 -1.00 -24.54
C ARG A 189 14.21 -0.86 -23.30
N SER A 190 14.59 0.01 -22.39
CA SER A 190 13.75 0.36 -21.25
C SER A 190 12.40 0.89 -21.73
N LEU A 191 11.31 0.43 -21.11
CA LEU A 191 9.97 0.96 -21.36
C LEU A 191 9.75 2.22 -20.53
N ASP A 192 9.06 3.20 -21.10
CA ASP A 192 8.53 4.32 -20.32
C ASP A 192 7.46 3.79 -19.35
N SER A 193 7.41 4.33 -18.13
CA SER A 193 6.37 3.98 -17.16
C SER A 193 4.93 4.11 -17.71
N SER A 194 4.70 5.08 -18.61
CA SER A 194 3.42 5.31 -19.30
C SER A 194 3.07 4.25 -20.34
N GLU A 195 4.02 3.40 -20.71
CA GLU A 195 3.88 2.30 -21.64
C GLU A 195 3.72 0.93 -20.95
N THR A 196 3.96 0.85 -19.64
CA THR A 196 3.79 -0.37 -18.84
C THR A 196 2.39 -0.46 -18.22
N ALA A 197 2.01 -1.65 -17.76
CA ALA A 197 0.73 -1.85 -17.07
C ALA A 197 0.60 -1.03 -15.76
N ASN A 198 1.73 -0.64 -15.14
CA ASN A 198 1.74 0.17 -13.93
C ASN A 198 0.95 1.48 -14.06
N ARG A 199 0.79 2.01 -15.28
CA ARG A 199 0.00 3.23 -15.51
C ARG A 199 -1.48 3.11 -15.10
N TYR A 200 -2.01 1.90 -15.06
CA TYR A 200 -3.39 1.63 -14.65
C TYR A 200 -3.54 1.44 -13.14
N ARG A 201 -2.43 1.35 -12.41
CA ARG A 201 -2.43 1.11 -10.97
C ARG A 201 -1.84 2.30 -10.22
N ASN A 202 -2.71 3.09 -9.59
CA ASN A 202 -2.29 4.14 -8.67
C ASN A 202 -2.59 3.76 -7.21
N ASN A 203 -1.53 3.47 -6.45
CA ASN A 203 -1.67 3.20 -5.02
C ASN A 203 -2.04 4.49 -4.28
N VAL A 204 -3.20 4.51 -3.63
CA VAL A 204 -3.70 5.62 -2.80
C VAL A 204 -3.30 5.49 -1.34
N PHE A 205 -2.71 4.36 -0.95
CA PHE A 205 -2.19 4.11 0.39
C PHE A 205 -1.10 3.04 0.35
N ARG A 206 -0.12 3.19 1.25
CA ARG A 206 0.99 2.25 1.46
C ARG A 206 1.31 2.20 2.96
N THR A 207 1.54 1.01 3.49
CA THR A 207 2.12 0.87 4.84
C THR A 207 3.63 1.11 4.81
N GLY A 208 4.23 1.43 5.95
CA GLY A 208 5.69 1.61 6.04
C GLY A 208 6.23 2.88 5.38
N GLU A 209 5.40 3.92 5.19
CA GLU A 209 5.91 5.23 4.78
C GLU A 209 6.80 5.84 5.87
N GLU A 210 8.02 6.23 5.50
CA GLU A 210 8.97 6.89 6.39
C GLU A 210 9.01 8.40 6.09
N ASP A 211 8.31 9.18 6.90
CA ASP A 211 8.43 10.65 6.92
C ASP A 211 8.24 11.14 8.36
N PRO A 212 9.20 11.89 8.93
CA PRO A 212 9.15 12.35 10.33
C PRO A 212 8.06 13.39 10.59
N TYR A 213 7.44 13.94 9.54
CA TYR A 213 6.33 14.87 9.65
C TYR A 213 4.98 14.15 9.58
N LEU A 214 3.98 14.75 10.23
CA LEU A 214 2.61 14.27 10.14
C LEU A 214 2.02 14.49 8.75
N PRO A 215 1.15 13.60 8.27
CA PRO A 215 0.35 13.89 7.09
C PRO A 215 -0.65 15.02 7.38
N GLU A 216 -1.05 15.73 6.34
CA GLU A 216 -1.90 16.94 6.44
C GLU A 216 -3.25 16.70 7.15
N ASN A 217 -3.77 15.47 7.09
CA ASN A 217 -5.04 15.08 7.70
C ASN A 217 -4.91 14.63 9.18
N VAL A 218 -3.73 14.70 9.78
CA VAL A 218 -3.50 14.36 11.19
C VAL A 218 -2.98 15.58 11.94
N THR A 219 -3.64 15.91 13.04
CA THR A 219 -3.28 17.03 13.94
C THR A 219 -2.60 16.49 15.19
N PHE A 220 -1.42 17.00 15.50
CA PHE A 220 -0.77 16.82 16.80
C PHE A 220 -1.45 17.69 17.86
N LEU A 221 -1.81 17.11 19.01
CA LEU A 221 -2.49 17.81 20.09
C LEU A 221 -1.58 18.02 21.31
N HIS A 222 -0.90 16.97 21.75
CA HIS A 222 -0.13 17.01 22.98
C HIS A 222 0.96 15.95 23.02
N PHE A 223 2.06 16.25 23.72
CA PHE A 223 3.06 15.26 24.09
C PHE A 223 3.18 15.22 25.61
N HIS A 224 2.94 14.04 26.17
CA HIS A 224 3.12 13.75 27.59
C HIS A 224 4.46 13.02 27.79
N PRO A 225 5.52 13.71 28.25
CA PRO A 225 6.80 13.07 28.51
C PRO A 225 6.69 12.08 29.66
N GLU A 226 7.33 10.91 29.57
CA GLU A 226 7.30 9.88 30.63
C GLU A 226 8.70 9.65 31.19
N GLU A 227 9.71 9.50 30.34
CA GLU A 227 11.09 9.30 30.77
C GLU A 227 12.11 9.90 29.80
N LYS A 228 13.28 10.26 30.31
CA LYS A 228 14.38 10.78 29.51
C LYS A 228 15.42 9.69 29.28
N LEU A 229 15.75 9.45 28.01
CA LEU A 229 16.68 8.41 27.62
C LEU A 229 17.56 8.87 26.45
N LYS A 230 18.72 8.22 26.31
CA LYS A 230 19.64 8.42 25.19
C LYS A 230 19.35 7.38 24.11
N TYR A 231 19.18 7.80 22.86
CA TYR A 231 18.91 6.93 21.71
C TYR A 231 19.67 7.45 20.48
N SER A 232 19.77 6.63 19.43
CA SER A 232 20.48 6.99 18.19
C SER A 232 19.54 7.30 17.03
N HIS A 233 19.99 8.14 16.12
CA HIS A 233 19.38 8.32 14.80
C HIS A 233 20.25 7.64 13.76
N ASN A 234 19.66 6.75 12.97
CA ASN A 234 20.33 6.16 11.82
C ASN A 234 20.14 7.09 10.62
N ILE A 235 21.20 7.81 10.24
CA ILE A 235 21.23 8.56 8.98
C ILE A 235 21.72 7.56 7.91
N GLY A 236 20.85 7.15 7.00
CA GLY A 236 21.23 6.27 5.88
C GLY A 236 22.39 6.85 5.05
N GLY A 237 23.08 6.00 4.28
CA GLY A 237 24.11 6.43 3.33
C GLY A 237 25.55 6.52 3.87
N GLY A 238 25.89 5.80 4.94
CA GLY A 238 27.28 5.67 5.41
C GLY A 238 27.77 6.78 6.35
N ASN A 239 26.90 7.74 6.69
CA ASN A 239 27.20 8.72 7.74
C ASN A 239 27.12 8.07 9.13
N PRO A 240 28.01 8.43 10.07
CA PRO A 240 27.91 7.95 11.43
C PRO A 240 26.60 8.45 12.05
N GLY A 241 25.78 7.52 12.54
CA GLY A 241 24.59 7.86 13.32
C GLY A 241 24.99 8.72 14.53
N PHE A 242 24.13 9.66 14.91
CA PHE A 242 24.33 10.47 16.10
C PHE A 242 23.41 10.01 17.23
N SER A 243 23.76 10.33 18.47
CA SER A 243 22.90 10.06 19.62
C SER A 243 22.34 11.35 20.20
N VAL A 244 21.09 11.30 20.62
CA VAL A 244 20.39 12.39 21.29
C VAL A 244 19.89 11.90 22.65
N THR A 245 19.76 12.80 23.62
CA THR A 245 19.08 12.53 24.90
C THR A 245 17.83 13.38 24.97
N ASN A 246 16.66 12.75 24.89
CA ASN A 246 15.37 13.44 24.87
C ASN A 246 14.32 12.67 25.69
N TRP A 247 13.16 13.28 25.87
CA TRP A 247 12.00 12.64 26.45
C TRP A 247 11.34 11.67 25.47
N ARG A 248 11.05 10.48 25.97
CA ARG A 248 10.12 9.52 25.40
C ARG A 248 8.82 9.59 26.21
N GLY A 249 7.68 9.49 25.53
CA GLY A 249 6.38 9.41 26.19
C GLY A 249 5.23 9.14 25.22
N LYS A 250 4.06 9.67 25.54
CA LYS A 250 2.84 9.51 24.73
C LYS A 250 2.59 10.75 23.88
N ALA A 251 2.41 10.56 22.57
CA ALA A 251 1.97 11.62 21.67
C ALA A 251 0.49 11.43 21.31
N PHE A 252 -0.29 12.49 21.42
CA PHE A 252 -1.74 12.52 21.24
C PHE A 252 -2.08 13.24 19.94
N PHE A 253 -2.96 12.62 19.17
CA PHE A 253 -3.30 13.04 17.82
C PHE A 253 -4.80 12.97 17.57
N LYS A 254 -5.22 13.68 16.53
CA LYS A 254 -6.59 13.65 16.03
C LYS A 254 -6.61 13.65 14.51
N THR A 255 -7.57 12.96 13.94
CA THR A 255 -7.93 13.04 12.52
C THR A 255 -9.46 13.12 12.36
N LYS A 256 -9.94 13.20 11.12
CA LYS A 256 -11.37 13.14 10.80
C LYS A 256 -11.67 11.91 9.97
N ILE A 257 -12.69 11.16 10.36
CA ILE A 257 -13.23 10.03 9.59
C ILE A 257 -14.67 10.38 9.24
N GLY A 258 -14.88 10.73 7.97
CA GLY A 258 -16.09 11.43 7.54
C GLY A 258 -16.21 12.78 8.24
N ASP A 259 -17.33 12.98 8.95
CA ASP A 259 -17.68 14.20 9.67
C ASP A 259 -17.28 14.18 11.16
N ARG A 260 -16.77 13.05 11.66
CA ARG A 260 -16.49 12.85 13.09
C ARG A 260 -15.00 12.85 13.37
N ASP A 261 -14.67 13.40 14.54
CA ASP A 261 -13.32 13.38 15.05
C ASP A 261 -12.93 11.98 15.53
N PHE A 262 -11.71 11.57 15.21
CA PHE A 262 -11.12 10.32 15.67
C PHE A 262 -9.81 10.65 16.42
N ASN A 263 -9.79 10.35 17.72
CA ASN A 263 -8.74 10.73 18.65
C ASN A 263 -7.93 9.51 19.06
N PHE A 264 -6.60 9.60 19.08
CA PHE A 264 -5.75 8.47 19.45
C PHE A 264 -4.42 8.93 20.04
N PHE A 265 -3.76 8.06 20.81
CA PHE A 265 -2.38 8.28 21.23
C PHE A 265 -1.46 7.18 20.69
N VAL A 266 -0.17 7.50 20.63
CA VAL A 266 0.89 6.51 20.37
C VAL A 266 1.93 6.60 21.48
N PRO A 267 2.26 5.47 22.14
CA PRO A 267 3.27 5.43 23.18
C PRO A 267 4.68 5.44 22.58
N HIS A 268 5.68 5.60 23.44
CA HIS A 268 7.09 5.51 23.08
C HIS A 268 7.55 6.47 21.97
N ILE A 269 6.89 7.61 21.87
CA ILE A 269 7.25 8.65 20.90
C ILE A 269 8.24 9.62 21.55
N ALA A 270 9.23 10.05 20.79
CA ALA A 270 9.99 11.26 21.05
C ALA A 270 9.55 12.33 20.03
N VAL A 271 9.37 13.56 20.53
CA VAL A 271 9.08 14.73 19.70
C VAL A 271 10.33 15.60 19.66
N GLU A 272 10.84 15.84 18.46
CA GLU A 272 12.05 16.63 18.21
C GLU A 272 11.72 17.83 17.32
N LYS A 273 12.53 18.88 17.43
CA LYS A 273 12.44 20.08 16.62
C LYS A 273 13.83 20.47 16.17
N GLU A 274 14.00 20.69 14.87
CA GLU A 274 15.28 21.02 14.28
C GLU A 274 15.28 22.43 13.69
N LYS A 275 16.40 23.15 13.78
CA LYS A 275 16.45 24.53 13.28
C LYS A 275 16.28 24.60 11.76
N PHE A 276 16.77 23.59 11.04
CA PHE A 276 16.86 23.64 9.57
C PHE A 276 15.50 23.56 8.87
N ASP A 277 14.46 23.04 9.52
CA ASP A 277 13.10 22.97 8.97
C ASP A 277 12.16 24.02 9.58
N GLY A 278 12.69 24.95 10.38
CA GLY A 278 11.90 25.94 11.09
C GLY A 278 11.29 25.45 12.39
N PHE A 279 11.90 24.45 13.06
CA PHE A 279 11.43 23.86 14.32
C PHE A 279 10.08 23.16 14.20
N LYS A 280 9.85 22.48 13.06
CA LYS A 280 8.68 21.62 12.90
C LYS A 280 8.78 20.42 13.84
N ASP A 281 7.63 19.98 14.35
CA ASP A 281 7.56 18.76 15.15
C ASP A 281 7.89 17.55 14.27
N ARG A 282 8.86 16.75 14.74
CA ARG A 282 9.25 15.47 14.17
C ARG A 282 9.00 14.37 15.16
N PHE A 283 8.45 13.27 14.68
CA PHE A 283 8.00 12.19 15.54
C PHE A 283 8.83 10.93 15.29
N TYR A 284 9.32 10.35 16.38
CA TYR A 284 10.14 9.14 16.33
C TYR A 284 9.66 8.12 17.34
N THR A 285 9.53 6.86 16.92
CA THR A 285 9.34 5.73 17.83
C THR A 285 10.67 5.33 18.44
N VAL A 286 10.73 5.27 19.77
CA VAL A 286 11.94 4.97 20.55
C VAL A 286 11.66 3.86 21.55
N LEU A 287 12.03 2.63 21.22
CA LEU A 287 11.65 1.45 22.00
C LEU A 287 12.46 1.25 23.28
N ALA A 288 13.72 1.68 23.31
CA ALA A 288 14.57 1.59 24.50
C ALA A 288 15.79 2.52 24.40
N ALA A 289 16.54 2.65 25.49
CA ALA A 289 17.82 3.34 25.50
C ALA A 289 18.82 2.67 24.54
N SER A 290 19.62 3.48 23.85
CA SER A 290 20.62 3.07 22.84
C SER A 290 20.05 2.35 21.62
N TYR A 291 18.72 2.21 21.50
CA TYR A 291 18.09 1.71 20.27
C TYR A 291 18.02 2.82 19.22
N PRO A 292 18.08 2.46 17.92
CA PRO A 292 17.83 3.42 16.85
C PRO A 292 16.37 3.85 16.88
N ALA A 293 16.15 5.16 16.94
CA ALA A 293 14.87 5.80 16.69
C ALA A 293 14.42 5.44 15.27
N ARG A 294 13.12 5.17 15.14
CA ARG A 294 12.46 4.96 13.85
C ARG A 294 11.52 6.12 13.60
N THR A 295 11.53 6.65 12.40
CA THR A 295 10.54 7.63 11.96
C THR A 295 9.13 7.13 12.26
N PHE A 296 8.32 7.95 12.92
CA PHE A 296 6.91 7.67 13.17
C PHE A 296 6.05 8.50 12.24
N ARG A 297 5.21 7.82 11.46
CA ARG A 297 4.16 8.44 10.65
C ARG A 297 2.85 7.66 10.82
N PRO A 298 1.78 8.30 11.30
CA PRO A 298 0.45 7.70 11.27
C PRO A 298 -0.12 7.87 9.86
N SER A 299 -0.19 6.79 9.09
CA SER A 299 -0.76 6.81 7.74
C SER A 299 -2.25 6.50 7.78
N PHE A 300 -3.06 7.35 7.15
CA PHE A 300 -4.49 7.15 6.98
C PHE A 300 -4.88 7.25 5.50
N TYR A 301 -5.68 6.28 5.05
CA TYR A 301 -6.55 6.48 3.89
C TYR A 301 -7.97 6.75 4.39
N ILE A 302 -8.51 7.93 4.10
CA ILE A 302 -9.89 8.29 4.46
C ILE A 302 -10.76 8.10 3.22
N SER A 303 -11.67 7.12 3.25
CA SER A 303 -12.62 6.89 2.16
C SER A 303 -13.66 8.01 2.12
N PRO A 304 -14.08 8.47 0.92
CA PRO A 304 -15.22 9.37 0.79
C PRO A 304 -16.53 8.76 1.33
N ASN A 305 -16.58 7.43 1.51
CA ASN A 305 -17.76 6.72 2.01
C ASN A 305 -17.78 6.57 3.55
N GLY A 306 -16.88 7.24 4.27
CA GLY A 306 -16.96 7.35 5.73
C GLY A 306 -16.33 6.20 6.53
N PHE A 307 -15.46 5.41 5.91
CA PHE A 307 -14.53 4.50 6.60
C PHE A 307 -13.07 4.93 6.34
N ALA A 308 -12.13 4.38 7.09
CA ALA A 308 -10.72 4.63 6.91
C ALA A 308 -9.88 3.37 7.06
N PHE A 309 -8.70 3.37 6.44
CA PHE A 309 -7.61 2.46 6.79
C PHE A 309 -6.52 3.22 7.54
N TYR A 310 -5.94 2.59 8.55
CA TYR A 310 -4.88 3.14 9.38
C TYR A 310 -3.69 2.19 9.47
N SER A 311 -2.49 2.74 9.42
CA SER A 311 -1.27 2.03 9.81
C SER A 311 -0.23 3.00 10.37
N SER A 312 0.61 2.51 11.27
CA SER A 312 1.78 3.23 11.81
C SER A 312 3.10 2.47 11.62
N ASN A 313 3.06 1.34 10.90
CA ASN A 313 4.24 0.53 10.60
C ASN A 313 4.05 -0.15 9.22
N SER A 314 4.98 -1.00 8.80
CA SER A 314 4.86 -1.71 7.52
C SER A 314 3.92 -2.92 7.58
N GLN A 315 3.75 -3.52 8.76
CA GLN A 315 3.26 -4.89 8.93
C GLN A 315 1.76 -4.99 9.19
N ASN A 316 1.15 -3.99 9.82
CA ASN A 316 -0.23 -4.06 10.28
C ASN A 316 -1.07 -2.95 9.65
N MET A 317 -2.28 -3.29 9.22
CA MET A 317 -3.27 -2.31 8.80
C MET A 317 -4.59 -2.56 9.52
N TYR A 318 -5.19 -1.50 10.04
CA TYR A 318 -6.49 -1.51 10.69
C TYR A 318 -7.54 -0.87 9.77
N ILE A 319 -8.77 -1.34 9.86
CA ILE A 319 -9.92 -0.67 9.27
C ILE A 319 -10.75 -0.01 10.37
N ILE A 320 -11.19 1.22 10.11
CA ILE A 320 -12.01 2.02 11.01
C ILE A 320 -13.31 2.35 10.30
N ARG A 321 -14.45 1.96 10.87
CA ARG A 321 -15.77 2.14 10.27
C ARG A 321 -16.73 2.79 11.26
N LYS A 322 -17.75 3.47 10.77
CA LYS A 322 -18.87 3.91 11.63
C LYS A 322 -19.57 2.67 12.19
N LYS A 323 -19.86 2.67 13.49
CA LYS A 323 -20.75 1.65 14.07
C LYS A 323 -22.13 1.84 13.48
N GLU A 324 -22.71 0.75 12.98
CA GLU A 324 -24.14 0.76 12.64
C GLU A 324 -24.92 1.01 13.94
N SER A 325 -25.80 2.01 13.92
CA SER A 325 -26.71 2.25 15.04
C SER A 325 -27.53 0.98 15.22
N ALA A 326 -27.49 0.36 16.39
CA ALA A 326 -28.39 -0.75 16.70
C ALA A 326 -29.82 -0.26 16.42
N LYS A 327 -30.47 -0.83 15.40
CA LYS A 327 -31.89 -0.58 15.17
C LYS A 327 -32.59 -0.99 16.46
N THR A 328 -33.09 -0.01 17.19
CA THR A 328 -33.96 -0.25 18.32
C THR A 328 -35.29 -0.65 17.70
N ASP A 329 -35.51 -1.95 17.57
CA ASP A 329 -36.83 -2.47 17.24
C ASP A 329 -37.77 -2.06 18.39
N HIS A 330 -38.69 -1.15 18.09
CA HIS A 330 -39.79 -0.74 18.98
C HIS A 330 -41.07 -1.47 18.60
#